data_AF-A0A842XI55-F1
#
_entry.id   AF-A0A842XI55-F1
#
_cell.length_a   1.000
_cell.length_b   1.000
_cell.length_c   1.000
_cell.angle_alpha   90.00
_cell.angle_beta   90.00
_cell.angle_gamma   90.00
#
_symmetry.space_group_name_H-M   'P 1'
#
loop_
_entity.id
_entity.type
_entity.pdbx_description
1 polymer ?
#
loop_
_entity_poly.entity_id
_entity_poly.type
_entity_poly.pdbx_seq_one_letter_code
_entity_poly.pdbx_strand_id
1 'polypeptide(L)'
;DAGVYHTERGYSELELHKEGDLRTELADACLSQMFVAHAPVSFVIAAEYERTTRRYGDRGVRYVLIEVGHASQNVYLECEALGLATVAIGAFYDEAVARVLDLPRQQRPLYLMPVGVSAEK
;
A
#
# COMPACT_ATOMS: atom_id res chain seq x y z
N ASP A 1 -8.68 -15.28 -4.15
CA ASP A 1 -7.91 -16.04 -3.15
C ASP A 1 -7.06 -15.08 -2.33
N ALA A 2 -6.39 -15.57 -1.28
CA ALA A 2 -5.45 -14.76 -0.52
C ALA A 2 -4.12 -14.61 -1.29
N GLY A 3 -3.62 -13.39 -1.41
CA GLY A 3 -2.38 -13.12 -2.11
C GLY A 3 -2.05 -11.63 -2.20
N VAL A 4 -0.88 -11.35 -2.76
CA VAL A 4 -0.43 -10.03 -3.19
C VAL A 4 -0.78 -9.86 -4.66
N TYR A 5 -1.41 -8.74 -4.98
CA TYR A 5 -1.81 -8.40 -6.32
C TYR A 5 -1.24 -7.04 -6.72
N HIS A 6 -0.88 -6.88 -8.00
CA HIS A 6 -0.48 -5.58 -8.55
C HIS A 6 -1.31 -5.22 -9.78
N THR A 7 -1.18 -3.98 -10.24
CA THR A 7 -1.73 -3.52 -11.53
C THR A 7 -0.58 -3.02 -12.39
N GLU A 8 -0.32 -3.62 -13.55
CA GLU A 8 0.78 -3.13 -14.40
C GLU A 8 0.36 -1.95 -15.28
N ARG A 9 -0.85 -1.92 -15.86
CA ARG A 9 -1.34 -0.82 -16.72
C ARG A 9 -2.88 -0.78 -16.81
N GLY A 10 -3.47 0.41 -16.73
CA GLY A 10 -4.88 0.63 -17.11
C GLY A 10 -5.95 0.44 -16.03
N TYR A 11 -5.58 0.12 -14.78
CA TYR A 11 -6.48 -0.09 -13.63
C TYR A 11 -7.59 -1.14 -13.83
N SER A 12 -7.59 -1.90 -14.91
CA SER A 12 -8.71 -2.76 -15.28
C SER A 12 -8.60 -4.17 -14.71
N GLU A 13 -7.40 -4.67 -14.41
CA GLU A 13 -7.20 -6.04 -13.93
C GLU A 13 -6.11 -6.11 -12.85
N LEU A 14 -6.34 -6.96 -11.84
CA LEU A 14 -5.39 -7.31 -10.79
C LEU A 14 -4.67 -8.59 -11.18
N GLU A 15 -3.34 -8.54 -11.23
CA GLU A 15 -2.50 -9.70 -11.48
C GLU A 15 -1.98 -10.26 -10.17
N LEU A 16 -2.04 -11.58 -10.02
CA LEU A 16 -1.49 -12.27 -8.87
C LEU A 16 0.04 -12.24 -8.94
N HIS A 17 0.67 -11.63 -7.95
CA HIS A 17 2.12 -11.54 -7.80
C HIS A 17 2.66 -12.64 -6.88
N LYS A 18 1.94 -12.90 -5.77
CA LYS A 18 2.34 -13.88 -4.76
C LYS A 18 1.13 -14.48 -4.07
N GLU A 19 1.04 -15.80 -4.04
CA GLU A 19 -0.03 -16.52 -3.32
C GLU A 19 0.23 -16.54 -1.80
N GLY A 20 -0.86 -16.60 -1.02
CA GLY A 20 -0.82 -16.82 0.41
C GLY A 20 -1.48 -15.71 1.23
N ASP A 21 -1.95 -16.06 2.41
CA ASP A 21 -2.40 -15.09 3.40
C ASP A 21 -1.19 -14.56 4.18
N LEU A 22 -0.82 -13.31 3.88
CA LEU A 22 0.36 -12.65 4.43
C LEU A 22 0.01 -11.54 5.43
N ARG A 23 -1.25 -11.51 5.89
CA ARG A 23 -1.79 -10.42 6.70
C ARG A 23 -1.09 -10.29 8.07
N THR A 24 -0.73 -11.42 8.68
CA THR A 24 -0.02 -11.44 9.97
C THR A 24 1.42 -10.94 9.80
N GLU A 25 2.13 -11.46 8.81
CA GLU A 25 3.50 -11.05 8.50
C GLU A 25 3.58 -9.57 8.12
N LEU A 26 2.56 -9.08 7.40
CA LEU A 26 2.45 -7.66 7.06
C LEU A 26 2.19 -6.80 8.30
N ALA A 27 1.35 -7.26 9.23
CA ALA A 27 1.11 -6.57 10.50
C ALA A 27 2.37 -6.51 11.37
N ASP A 28 3.15 -7.59 11.44
CA ASP A 28 4.43 -7.63 12.14
C ASP A 28 5.44 -6.63 11.54
N ALA A 29 5.50 -6.54 10.21
CA ALA A 29 6.30 -5.54 9.51
C ALA A 29 5.83 -4.09 9.80
N CYS A 30 4.56 -3.90 10.16
CA CYS A 30 3.95 -2.63 10.55
C CYS A 30 4.04 -2.34 12.05
N LEU A 31 5.16 -2.69 12.70
CA LEU A 31 5.35 -2.51 14.15
C LEU A 31 4.29 -3.24 14.99
N SER A 32 3.87 -4.43 14.52
CA SER A 32 2.83 -5.26 15.15
C SER A 32 1.48 -4.55 15.35
N GLN A 33 1.14 -3.63 14.46
CA GLN A 33 -0.19 -3.03 14.38
C GLN A 33 -1.22 -4.07 13.90
N MET A 34 -1.69 -4.93 14.82
CA MET A 34 -2.49 -6.13 14.50
C MET A 34 -3.84 -5.86 13.81
N PHE A 35 -4.34 -4.62 13.84
CA PHE A 35 -5.53 -4.27 13.06
C PHE A 35 -5.29 -4.40 11.54
N VAL A 36 -4.03 -4.34 11.08
CA VAL A 36 -3.65 -4.66 9.69
C VAL A 36 -3.98 -6.12 9.36
N ALA A 37 -3.75 -7.05 10.29
CA ALA A 37 -4.01 -8.47 10.08
C ALA A 37 -5.52 -8.79 10.03
N HIS A 38 -6.34 -8.02 10.74
CA HIS A 38 -7.80 -8.17 10.75
C HIS A 38 -8.48 -7.58 9.53
N ALA A 39 -7.83 -6.67 8.81
CA ALA A 39 -8.40 -6.10 7.60
C ALA A 39 -8.50 -7.16 6.50
N PRO A 40 -9.64 -7.26 5.79
CA PRO A 40 -9.79 -8.18 4.67
C PRO A 40 -8.87 -7.85 3.48
N VAL A 41 -8.48 -6.57 3.33
CA VAL A 41 -7.55 -6.12 2.30
C VAL A 41 -6.68 -4.98 2.83
N SER A 42 -5.44 -4.89 2.35
CA SER A 42 -4.56 -3.74 2.59
C SER A 42 -3.98 -3.26 1.27
N PHE A 43 -4.15 -1.97 0.97
CA PHE A 43 -3.46 -1.33 -0.15
C PHE A 43 -2.06 -0.92 0.28
N VAL A 44 -1.05 -1.27 -0.50
CA VAL A 44 0.33 -0.78 -0.30
C VAL A 44 0.68 0.10 -1.48
N ILE A 45 1.00 1.35 -1.21
CA ILE A 45 1.47 2.29 -2.22
C ILE A 45 2.99 2.26 -2.19
N ALA A 46 3.58 1.70 -3.25
CA ALA A 46 5.03 1.68 -3.45
C ALA A 46 5.43 2.59 -4.62
N ALA A 47 6.62 3.16 -4.54
CA ALA A 47 7.17 4.02 -5.59
C ALA A 47 8.48 3.48 -6.14
N GLU A 48 8.62 3.58 -7.46
CA GLU A 48 9.89 3.51 -8.15
C GLU A 48 10.38 4.94 -8.40
N TYR A 49 11.19 5.47 -7.48
CA TYR A 49 11.62 6.88 -7.50
C TYR A 49 12.29 7.30 -8.82
N GLU A 50 13.02 6.39 -9.47
CA GLU A 50 13.72 6.66 -10.73
C GLU A 50 12.78 7.11 -11.84
N ARG A 51 11.54 6.59 -11.89
CA ARG A 51 10.54 6.97 -12.91
C ARG A 51 10.25 8.47 -12.93
N THR A 52 10.24 9.09 -11.76
CA THR A 52 9.94 10.53 -11.61
C THR A 52 11.23 11.36 -11.57
N THR A 53 12.24 10.90 -10.84
CA THR A 53 13.51 11.64 -10.66
C THR A 53 14.33 11.69 -11.94
N ARG A 54 14.23 10.72 -12.85
CA ARG A 54 14.87 10.78 -14.17
C ARG A 54 14.46 12.02 -14.98
N ARG A 55 13.21 12.50 -14.81
CA ARG A 55 12.68 13.67 -15.51
C ARG A 55 12.91 14.98 -14.73
N TYR A 56 12.79 14.93 -13.41
CA TYR A 56 12.69 16.12 -12.55
C TYR A 56 13.85 16.28 -11.55
N GLY A 57 14.86 15.42 -11.60
CA GLY A 57 15.97 15.38 -10.65
C GLY A 57 15.49 15.17 -9.22
N ASP A 58 16.20 15.77 -8.25
CA ASP A 58 15.90 15.67 -6.82
C ASP A 58 14.49 16.16 -6.46
N ARG A 59 13.96 17.11 -7.22
CA ARG A 59 12.59 17.61 -7.04
C ARG A 59 11.55 16.51 -7.29
N GLY A 60 11.90 15.50 -8.09
CA GLY A 60 11.07 14.33 -8.32
C GLY A 60 10.74 13.55 -7.05
N VAL A 61 11.61 13.54 -6.04
CA VAL A 61 11.33 12.91 -4.74
C VAL A 61 10.13 13.57 -4.08
N ARG A 62 10.08 14.92 -4.07
CA ARG A 62 8.93 15.67 -3.55
C ARG A 62 7.65 15.34 -4.30
N TYR A 63 7.72 15.23 -5.63
CA TYR A 63 6.55 14.89 -6.44
C TYR A 63 6.04 13.49 -6.15
N VAL A 64 6.92 12.50 -6.01
CA VAL A 64 6.51 11.14 -5.59
C VAL A 64 5.73 11.17 -4.28
N LEU A 65 6.22 11.89 -3.26
CA LEU A 65 5.52 11.96 -1.97
C LEU A 65 4.17 12.66 -2.06
N ILE A 66 4.04 13.71 -2.89
CA ILE A 66 2.76 14.39 -3.15
C ILE A 66 1.77 13.42 -3.83
N GLU A 67 2.21 12.68 -4.85
CA GLU A 67 1.37 11.72 -5.56
C GLU A 67 0.89 10.58 -4.66
N VAL A 68 1.76 10.07 -3.77
CA VAL A 68 1.37 9.05 -2.77
C VAL A 68 0.28 9.59 -1.84
N GLY A 69 0.41 10.85 -1.40
CA GLY A 69 -0.61 11.52 -0.60
C GLY A 69 -1.95 11.66 -1.33
N HIS A 70 -1.92 12.10 -2.59
CA HIS A 70 -3.12 12.22 -3.41
C HIS A 70 -3.81 10.87 -3.65
N ALA A 71 -3.04 9.83 -3.99
CA ALA A 71 -3.56 8.47 -4.16
C ALA A 71 -4.19 7.93 -2.87
N SER A 72 -3.51 8.12 -1.73
CA SER A 72 -4.03 7.74 -0.41
C SER A 72 -5.34 8.46 -0.08
N GLN A 73 -5.46 9.75 -0.40
CA GLN A 73 -6.68 10.50 -0.15
C GLN A 73 -7.86 9.98 -0.97
N ASN A 74 -7.64 9.54 -2.22
CA ASN A 74 -8.69 8.91 -3.01
C ASN A 74 -9.20 7.61 -2.36
N VAL A 75 -8.31 6.81 -1.78
CA VAL A 75 -8.70 5.60 -1.03
C VAL A 75 -9.55 5.96 0.20
N TYR A 76 -9.19 7.00 0.95
CA TYR A 76 -10.02 7.50 2.06
C TYR A 76 -11.42 7.92 1.60
N LEU A 77 -11.52 8.72 0.52
CA LEU A 77 -12.80 9.21 0.02
C LEU A 77 -13.70 8.06 -0.47
N GLU A 78 -13.12 7.06 -1.15
CA GLU A 78 -13.87 5.89 -1.60
C GLU A 78 -14.32 5.02 -0.43
N CYS A 79 -13.45 4.82 0.58
CA CYS A 79 -13.83 4.11 1.80
C CYS A 79 -15.01 4.79 2.48
N GLU A 80 -14.97 6.11 2.66
CA GLU A 80 -16.07 6.89 3.24
C GLU A 80 -17.36 6.74 2.43
N ALA A 81 -17.29 6.88 1.10
CA ALA A 81 -18.44 6.74 0.21
C ALA A 81 -19.10 5.35 0.28
N LEU A 82 -18.29 4.30 0.44
CA LEU A 82 -18.76 2.92 0.60
C LEU A 82 -19.12 2.55 2.05
N GLY A 83 -18.92 3.47 3.01
CA GLY A 83 -19.14 3.23 4.43
C GLY A 83 -18.17 2.21 5.04
N LEU A 84 -16.96 2.12 4.48
CA LEU A 84 -15.81 1.37 4.96
C LEU A 84 -14.88 2.28 5.78
N ALA A 85 -13.90 1.68 6.46
CA ALA A 85 -12.88 2.39 7.23
C ALA A 85 -11.48 2.05 6.71
N THR A 86 -10.59 3.03 6.74
CA THR A 86 -9.16 2.86 6.45
C THR A 86 -8.32 3.84 7.26
N VAL A 87 -7.02 3.60 7.32
CA VAL A 87 -6.02 4.50 7.92
C VAL A 87 -4.72 4.42 7.14
N ALA A 88 -4.11 5.57 6.86
CA ALA A 88 -2.79 5.65 6.25
C ALA A 88 -1.71 5.38 7.30
N ILE A 89 -0.95 4.32 7.08
CA ILE A 89 0.16 3.90 7.94
C ILE A 89 1.46 4.21 7.19
N GLY A 90 2.28 5.10 7.77
CA GLY A 90 3.68 5.30 7.40
C GLY A 90 4.65 4.67 8.40
N ALA A 91 4.14 4.10 9.50
CA ALA A 91 4.94 3.49 10.56
C ALA A 91 5.10 1.98 10.31
N PHE A 92 6.11 1.60 9.54
CA PHE A 92 6.48 0.22 9.25
C PHE A 92 7.99 0.11 8.97
N TYR A 93 8.53 -1.11 8.97
CA TYR A 93 9.89 -1.38 8.52
C TYR A 93 9.92 -1.59 7.00
N ASP A 94 10.43 -0.62 6.23
CA ASP A 94 10.42 -0.62 4.76
C ASP A 94 10.90 -1.94 4.16
N GLU A 95 12.06 -2.42 4.62
CA GLU A 95 12.68 -3.65 4.14
C GLU A 95 11.88 -4.91 4.53
N ALA A 96 11.18 -4.89 5.66
CA ALA A 96 10.32 -6.01 6.05
C ALA A 96 9.07 -6.06 5.18
N VAL A 97 8.40 -4.93 4.96
CA VAL A 97 7.24 -4.83 4.07
C VAL A 97 7.62 -5.26 2.65
N ALA A 98 8.74 -4.77 2.12
CA ALA A 98 9.23 -5.15 0.79
C ALA A 98 9.45 -6.67 0.66
N ARG A 99 10.00 -7.33 1.70
CA ARG A 99 10.18 -8.78 1.71
C ARG A 99 8.87 -9.55 1.82
N VAL A 100 7.95 -9.12 2.69
CA VAL A 100 6.63 -9.77 2.85
C VAL A 100 5.89 -9.78 1.52
N LEU A 101 5.88 -8.63 0.84
CA LEU A 101 5.17 -8.45 -0.44
C LEU A 101 5.97 -8.91 -1.66
N ASP A 102 7.22 -9.35 -1.49
CA ASP A 102 8.16 -9.70 -2.56
C ASP A 102 8.29 -8.59 -3.63
N LEU A 103 8.44 -7.33 -3.17
CA LEU A 103 8.51 -6.19 -4.07
C LEU A 103 9.79 -6.20 -4.92
N PRO A 104 9.71 -5.79 -6.20
CA PRO A 104 10.89 -5.52 -7.02
C PRO A 104 11.86 -4.57 -6.31
N ARG A 105 13.17 -4.78 -6.49
CA ARG A 105 14.23 -4.02 -5.80
C ARG A 105 14.20 -2.51 -6.06
N GLN A 106 13.54 -2.05 -7.11
CA GLN A 106 13.39 -0.64 -7.48
C GLN A 106 12.20 0.03 -6.79
N GLN A 107 11.25 -0.75 -6.27
CA GLN A 107 10.08 -0.25 -5.58
C GLN A 107 10.35 -0.07 -4.09
N ARG A 108 9.83 1.00 -3.51
CA ARG A 108 9.88 1.29 -2.08
C ARG A 108 8.47 1.47 -1.55
N PRO A 109 8.03 0.71 -0.53
CA PRO A 109 6.73 0.96 0.10
C PRO A 109 6.76 2.32 0.79
N LEU A 110 5.72 3.13 0.59
CA LEU A 110 5.63 4.47 1.16
C LEU A 110 4.41 4.66 2.06
N TYR A 111 3.31 3.97 1.74
CA TYR A 111 2.12 3.90 2.59
C TYR A 111 1.50 2.52 2.56
N LEU A 112 0.87 2.16 3.67
CA LEU A 112 0.01 1.00 3.80
C LEU A 112 -1.35 1.45 4.33
N MET A 113 -2.43 0.92 3.75
CA MET A 113 -3.80 1.30 4.04
C MET A 113 -4.69 0.06 4.20
N PRO A 114 -4.85 -0.49 5.41
CA PRO A 114 -5.83 -1.54 5.65
C PRO A 114 -7.23 -0.99 5.42
N VAL A 115 -8.09 -1.76 4.76
CA VAL A 115 -9.49 -1.40 4.51
C VAL A 115 -10.38 -2.49 5.10
N GLY A 116 -11.38 -2.08 5.87
CA GLY A 116 -12.34 -2.98 6.49
C GLY A 116 -13.65 -2.28 6.83
N VAL A 117 -14.54 -2.99 7.51
CA VAL A 117 -15.76 -2.39 8.05
C VAL A 117 -15.43 -1.70 9.37
N SER A 118 -15.97 -0.49 9.59
CA SER A 118 -15.84 0.19 10.89
C SER A 118 -16.38 -0.70 12.01
N ALA A 119 -15.65 -0.79 13.12
CA ALA A 119 -16.13 -1.48 14.33
C ALA A 119 -17.34 -0.77 14.97
N GLU A 120 -17.57 0.49 14.60
CA GLU A 120 -18.73 1.29 15.01
C GLU A 120 -19.65 1.49 13.80
N LYS A 121 -20.69 0.65 13.70
CA LYS A 121 -21.97 0.89 13.03
C LYS A 121 -23.06 0.16 13.80
#